data_AF-A0A971N7F5-F1
#
_entry.id   AF-A0A971N7F5-F1
#
_cell.length_a   1.000
_cell.length_b   1.000
_cell.length_c   1.000
_cell.angle_alpha   90.00
_cell.angle_beta   90.00
_cell.angle_gamma   90.00
#
_symmetry.space_group_name_H-M   'P 1'
#
loop_
_entity.id
_entity.type
_entity.pdbx_description
1 polymer ?
#
loop_
_entity_poly.entity_id
_entity_poly.type
_entity_poly.pdbx_seq_one_letter_code
_entity_poly.pdbx_strand_id
1 'polypeptide(L)'
;MFVEKKDFLNSLLNQILKVEGAQKKQAEERYWRLVEEARKDWQEARAYFNNVTDPELIDHAIYALGAAEKRYVYLLKKAREERYFQEKLLVEGKGLFPLGEEV
;
A
#
# COMPACT_ATOMS: atom_id res chain seq x y z
N MET A 1 -45.22 -16.48 -10.93
CA MET A 1 -44.76 -16.47 -9.52
C MET A 1 -43.30 -16.93 -9.34
N PHE A 2 -42.81 -17.98 -10.02
CA PHE A 2 -41.40 -18.44 -9.87
C PHE A 2 -40.33 -17.63 -10.63
N VAL A 3 -40.68 -17.00 -11.76
CA VAL A 3 -39.73 -16.26 -12.61
C VAL A 3 -39.34 -14.91 -11.99
N GLU A 4 -40.31 -14.14 -11.51
CA GLU A 4 -40.07 -12.85 -10.81
C GLU A 4 -39.16 -13.01 -9.59
N LYS A 5 -39.26 -14.15 -8.88
CA LYS A 5 -38.39 -14.47 -7.75
C LYS A 5 -36.93 -14.70 -8.19
N LYS A 6 -36.70 -15.30 -9.37
CA LYS A 6 -35.34 -15.47 -9.93
C LYS A 6 -34.75 -14.15 -10.39
N ASP A 7 -35.53 -13.30 -11.05
CA ASP A 7 -35.07 -11.99 -11.50
C ASP A 7 -34.74 -11.07 -10.34
N PHE A 8 -35.57 -11.11 -9.28
CA PHE A 8 -35.29 -10.44 -8.02
C PHE A 8 -34.00 -10.93 -7.37
N LEU A 9 -33.80 -12.25 -7.28
CA LEU A 9 -32.58 -12.83 -6.72
C LEU A 9 -31.34 -12.47 -7.55
N ASN A 10 -31.43 -12.48 -8.87
CA ASN A 10 -30.34 -12.07 -9.77
C ASN A 10 -30.01 -10.58 -9.59
N SER A 11 -31.03 -9.74 -9.43
CA SER A 11 -30.84 -8.31 -9.13
C SER A 11 -30.13 -8.10 -7.80
N LEU A 12 -30.54 -8.82 -6.75
CA LEU A 12 -29.88 -8.76 -5.44
C LEU A 12 -28.44 -9.25 -5.51
N LEU A 13 -28.18 -10.36 -6.21
CA LEU A 13 -26.84 -10.92 -6.36
C LEU A 13 -25.91 -9.91 -7.05
N ASN A 14 -26.38 -9.28 -8.13
CA ASN A 14 -25.64 -8.24 -8.84
C ASN A 14 -25.35 -7.02 -7.96
N GLN A 15 -26.29 -6.65 -7.09
CA GLN A 15 -26.11 -5.53 -6.16
C GLN A 15 -25.08 -5.88 -5.08
N ILE A 16 -25.13 -7.08 -4.50
CA ILE A 16 -24.15 -7.56 -3.51
C ILE A 16 -22.75 -7.60 -4.13
N LEU A 17 -22.59 -8.19 -5.31
CA LEU A 17 -21.31 -8.27 -6.02
C LEU A 17 -20.73 -6.87 -6.33
N LYS A 18 -21.58 -5.90 -6.71
CA LYS A 18 -21.15 -4.51 -6.92
C LYS A 18 -20.65 -3.86 -5.63
N VAL A 19 -21.35 -4.06 -4.52
CA VAL A 19 -20.97 -3.51 -3.21
C VAL A 19 -19.64 -4.11 -2.74
N GLU A 20 -19.47 -5.43 -2.85
CA GLU A 20 -18.22 -6.12 -2.50
C GLU A 20 -17.03 -5.61 -3.34
N GLY A 21 -17.22 -5.45 -4.65
CA GLY A 21 -16.19 -4.90 -5.54
C GLY A 21 -15.79 -3.47 -5.18
N ALA A 22 -16.76 -2.61 -4.86
CA ALA A 22 -16.49 -1.23 -4.44
C ALA A 22 -15.76 -1.15 -3.09
N GLN A 23 -16.15 -1.99 -2.12
CA GLN A 23 -15.47 -2.07 -0.82
C GLN A 23 -14.03 -2.55 -0.99
N LYS A 24 -13.79 -3.56 -1.82
CA LYS A 24 -12.45 -4.07 -2.11
C LYS A 24 -11.56 -2.99 -2.72
N LYS A 25 -12.07 -2.26 -3.72
CA LYS A 25 -11.34 -1.14 -4.35
C LYS A 25 -11.03 -0.03 -3.35
N GLN A 26 -11.98 0.31 -2.48
CA GLN A 26 -11.76 1.33 -1.46
C GLN A 26 -10.71 0.88 -0.42
N ALA A 27 -10.70 -0.39 -0.04
CA ALA A 27 -9.69 -0.95 0.84
C ALA A 27 -8.29 -0.89 0.21
N GLU A 28 -8.17 -1.24 -1.07
CA GLU A 28 -6.92 -1.13 -1.84
C GLU A 28 -6.41 0.31 -1.93
N GLU A 29 -7.29 1.28 -2.22
CA GLU A 29 -6.94 2.70 -2.26
C GLU A 29 -6.48 3.23 -0.89
N ARG A 30 -7.11 2.79 0.20
CA ARG A 30 -6.67 3.09 1.56
C ARG A 30 -5.31 2.48 1.85
N TYR A 31 -5.10 1.23 1.45
CA TYR A 31 -3.84 0.53 1.65
C TYR A 31 -2.68 1.22 0.92
N TRP A 32 -2.90 1.62 -0.33
CA TRP A 32 -1.88 2.32 -1.09
C TRP A 32 -1.49 3.68 -0.51
N ARG A 33 -2.46 4.38 0.09
CA ARG A 33 -2.15 5.62 0.83
C ARG A 33 -1.20 5.35 2.00
N LEU A 34 -1.35 4.24 2.72
CA LEU A 34 -0.44 3.84 3.79
C LEU A 34 0.97 3.54 3.27
N VAL A 35 1.08 2.86 2.12
CA VAL A 35 2.38 2.58 1.48
C VAL A 35 3.07 3.89 1.10
N GLU A 36 2.34 4.81 0.47
CA GLU A 36 2.88 6.10 0.04
C GLU A 36 3.27 7.00 1.22
N GLU A 37 2.50 6.97 2.30
CA GLU A 37 2.84 7.63 3.56
C GLU A 37 4.15 7.08 4.14
N ALA A 38 4.26 5.74 4.28
CA ALA A 38 5.49 5.12 4.78
C ALA A 38 6.70 5.40 3.88
N ARG A 39 6.49 5.53 2.56
CA ARG A 39 7.55 5.93 1.61
C ARG A 39 8.04 7.36 1.90
N LYS A 40 7.13 8.30 2.14
CA LYS A 40 7.47 9.68 2.49
C LYS A 40 8.20 9.74 3.82
N ASP A 41 7.70 9.05 4.84
CA ASP A 41 8.34 8.97 6.16
C ASP A 41 9.77 8.42 6.05
N TRP A 42 9.99 7.40 5.22
CA TRP A 42 11.33 6.86 4.97
C TRP A 42 12.26 7.87 4.28
N GLN A 43 11.75 8.61 3.29
CA GLN A 43 12.52 9.67 2.63
C GLN A 43 12.89 10.81 3.58
N GLU A 44 11.95 11.22 4.44
CA GLU A 44 12.17 12.23 5.47
C GLU A 44 13.18 11.76 6.52
N ALA A 45 13.05 10.53 7.01
CA ALA A 45 14.01 9.95 7.97
C ALA A 45 15.41 9.81 7.36
N ARG A 46 15.51 9.46 6.07
CA ARG A 46 16.78 9.42 5.34
C ARG A 46 17.39 10.80 5.18
N ALA A 47 16.58 11.81 4.87
CA ALA A 47 17.04 13.19 4.82
C ALA A 47 17.52 13.67 6.20
N TYR A 48 16.79 13.34 7.27
CA TYR A 48 17.19 13.65 8.64
C TYR A 48 18.53 13.00 9.00
N PHE A 49 18.69 11.70 8.75
CA PHE A 49 19.94 10.98 8.99
C PHE A 49 21.12 11.58 8.21
N ASN A 50 20.92 11.99 6.96
CA ASN A 50 21.99 12.59 6.16
C ASN A 50 22.41 14.00 6.62
N ASN A 51 21.56 14.71 7.36
CA ASN A 51 21.80 16.09 7.77
C ASN A 51 22.04 16.25 9.28
N VAL A 52 21.84 15.22 10.09
CA VAL A 52 22.10 15.28 11.53
C VAL A 52 23.60 15.43 11.77
N THR A 53 23.97 16.42 12.57
CA THR A 53 25.37 16.69 12.95
C THR A 53 25.59 16.71 14.45
N ASP A 54 24.51 16.80 15.23
CA ASP A 54 24.55 16.70 16.68
C ASP A 54 24.82 15.24 17.09
N PRO A 55 25.96 14.95 17.76
CA PRO A 55 26.31 13.60 18.19
C PRO A 55 25.24 12.93 19.06
N GLU A 56 24.52 13.70 19.88
CA GLU A 56 23.47 13.19 20.78
C GLU A 56 22.21 12.75 20.01
N LEU A 57 22.10 13.12 18.73
CA LEU A 57 20.94 12.82 17.88
C LEU A 57 21.22 11.74 16.81
N ILE A 58 22.48 11.30 16.66
CA ILE A 58 22.87 10.32 15.63
C ILE A 58 22.14 9.00 15.84
N ASP A 59 22.15 8.47 17.06
CA ASP A 59 21.49 7.19 17.36
C ASP A 59 19.98 7.28 17.07
N HIS A 60 19.35 8.38 17.49
CA HIS A 60 17.95 8.64 17.17
C HIS A 60 17.70 8.63 15.66
N ALA A 61 18.57 9.26 14.87
CA ALA A 61 18.46 9.28 13.41
C ALA A 61 18.60 7.89 12.78
N ILE A 62 19.52 7.06 13.27
CA ILE A 62 19.69 5.66 12.84
C ILE A 62 18.42 4.86 13.13
N TYR A 63 17.89 4.97 14.35
CA TYR A 63 16.67 4.27 14.75
C TYR A 63 15.47 4.72 13.91
N ALA A 64 15.30 6.02 13.69
CA ALA A 64 14.20 6.57 12.89
C ALA A 64 14.26 6.07 11.44
N LEU A 65 15.44 6.11 10.82
CA LEU A 65 15.66 5.62 9.45
C LEU A 65 15.28 4.14 9.33
N GLY A 66 15.83 3.30 10.21
CA GLY A 66 15.58 1.86 10.17
C GLY A 66 14.12 1.49 10.49
N ALA A 67 13.44 2.24 11.36
CA ALA A 67 12.03 2.03 11.66
C ALA A 67 11.14 2.37 10.46
N ALA A 68 11.38 3.52 9.82
CA ALA A 68 10.61 3.96 8.65
C ALA A 68 10.82 3.02 7.45
N GLU A 69 12.06 2.59 7.20
CA GLU A 69 12.38 1.60 6.16
C GLU A 69 11.64 0.28 6.39
N LYS A 70 11.72 -0.28 7.61
CA LYS A 70 11.03 -1.54 7.94
C LYS A 70 9.53 -1.45 7.74
N ARG A 71 8.89 -0.33 8.13
CA ARG A 71 7.45 -0.10 7.93
C ARG A 71 7.12 -0.08 6.43
N TYR A 72 7.88 0.64 5.63
CA TYR A 72 7.67 0.72 4.18
C TYR A 72 7.80 -0.65 3.50
N VAL A 73 8.90 -1.37 3.77
CA VAL A 73 9.14 -2.71 3.21
C VAL A 73 8.06 -3.71 3.64
N TYR A 74 7.63 -3.66 4.91
CA TYR A 74 6.54 -4.51 5.40
C TYR A 74 5.24 -4.30 4.63
N LEU A 75 4.83 -3.03 4.43
CA LEU A 75 3.60 -2.70 3.70
C LEU A 75 3.67 -3.13 2.23
N LEU A 76 4.84 -3.00 1.59
CA LEU A 76 5.05 -3.51 0.23
C LEU A 76 4.94 -5.03 0.15
N LYS A 77 5.53 -5.75 1.10
CA LYS A 77 5.43 -7.21 1.17
C LYS A 77 3.97 -7.65 1.32
N LYS A 78 3.24 -7.00 2.22
CA LYS A 78 1.81 -7.25 2.43
C LYS A 78 0.96 -6.95 1.19
N ALA A 79 1.27 -5.86 0.47
CA ALA A 79 0.58 -5.55 -0.78
C ALA A 79 0.75 -6.64 -1.86
N ARG A 80 1.90 -7.31 -1.88
CA ARG A 80 2.15 -8.46 -2.76
C ARG A 80 1.38 -9.71 -2.31
N GLU A 81 1.37 -9.99 -1.01
CA GLU A 81 0.63 -11.13 -0.43
C GLU A 81 -0.89 -11.01 -0.71
N GLU A 82 -1.44 -9.80 -0.62
CA GLU A 82 -2.88 -9.54 -0.82
C GLU A 82 -3.27 -9.34 -2.30
N ARG A 83 -2.34 -9.57 -3.24
CA ARG A 83 -2.51 -9.40 -4.71
C ARG A 83 -2.86 -7.99 -5.20
N TYR A 84 -2.78 -6.94 -4.37
CA TYR A 84 -2.90 -5.54 -4.83
C TYR A 84 -1.81 -5.16 -5.86
N PHE A 85 -0.71 -5.91 -5.89
CA PHE A 85 0.43 -5.65 -6.76
C PHE A 85 0.18 -5.89 -8.25
N GLN A 86 -0.84 -6.69 -8.61
CA GLN A 86 -1.10 -7.05 -10.02
C GLN A 86 -1.84 -5.94 -10.79
N GLU A 87 -2.64 -5.11 -10.11
CA GLU A 87 -3.53 -4.16 -10.80
C GLU A 87 -2.88 -2.79 -11.00
N LYS A 88 -2.07 -2.32 -10.04
CA LYS A 88 -1.52 -0.96 -10.05
C LYS A 88 -0.27 -0.78 -10.93
N LEU A 89 0.60 -1.78 -11.03
CA LEU A 89 1.81 -1.73 -11.87
C LEU A 89 1.51 -1.84 -13.37
N LEU A 90 0.39 -2.47 -13.75
CA LEU A 90 -0.06 -2.52 -15.14
C LEU A 90 -0.60 -1.17 -15.63
N VAL A 91 -1.13 -0.33 -14.72
CA VAL A 91 -1.76 0.95 -15.06
C VAL A 91 -0.75 2.09 -15.12
N GLU A 92 0.27 2.11 -14.26
CA GLU A 92 1.17 3.27 -14.17
C GLU A 92 2.43 3.18 -15.04
N GLY A 93 2.70 2.07 -15.74
CA GLY A 93 3.75 1.97 -16.77
C GLY A 93 5.17 2.34 -16.30
N LYS A 94 5.37 2.42 -14.99
CA LYS A 94 6.61 2.85 -14.34
C LYS A 94 7.02 1.75 -13.38
N GLY A 95 7.91 0.89 -13.84
CA GLY A 95 8.69 0.04 -12.95
C GLY A 95 9.57 0.93 -12.07
N LEU A 96 9.01 1.40 -10.95
CA LEU A 96 9.70 2.31 -10.03
C LEU A 96 10.31 1.61 -8.81
N PHE A 97 10.42 0.28 -8.87
CA PHE A 97 11.07 -0.51 -7.83
C PHE A 97 12.31 -1.16 -8.41
N PRO A 98 13.52 -0.58 -8.22
CA PRO A 98 14.73 -1.36 -8.38
C PRO A 98 14.67 -2.44 -7.31
N LEU A 99 14.40 -3.68 -7.72
CA LEU A 99 14.45 -4.86 -6.85
C LEU A 99 15.89 -5.25 -6.47
N GLY A 100 16.81 -4.28 -6.41
CA GLY A 100 18.24 -4.58 -6.31
C GLY A 100 19.16 -3.38 -6.14
N GLU A 101 18.72 -2.25 -5.59
CA GLU A 101 19.70 -1.39 -4.92
C GLU A 101 19.90 -1.97 -3.52
N GLU A 102 20.98 -2.75 -3.41
CA GLU A 102 21.52 -3.27 -2.16
C GLU A 102 21.62 -2.14 -1.12
N VAL A 103 21.23 -2.48 0.10
CA VAL A 103 21.55 -1.77 1.36
C VAL A 103 23.02 -1.39 1.43
#